data_AF-A0A9N8ZKN0-F1
#
_entry.id   AF-A0A9N8ZKN0-F1
#
_cell.length_a   1.000
_cell.length_b   1.000
_cell.length_c   1.000
_cell.angle_alpha   90.00
_cell.angle_beta   90.00
_cell.angle_gamma   90.00
#
_symmetry.space_group_name_H-M   'P 1'
#
loop_
_entity.id
_entity.type
_entity.pdbx_description
1 polymer ?
#
loop_
_entity_poly.entity_id
_entity_poly.type
_entity_poly.pdbx_seq_one_letter_code
_entity_poly.pdbx_strand_id
1 'polypeptide(L)'
;MASSSRSELTLFERGEIVGAWKCGLSEPIIAAHLNRAPATVHRVIVANHDCQQEKPPTRTGRPKKITSRDNRHLHEIGFHGRVGVRKPLVTERNRTKRLCWAKERQGWSSEWDCIIWSDEVMVGGGYGEGLMKDMM
;
A
#
# COMPACT_ATOMS: atom_id res chain seq x y z
N MET A 1 -4.20 -30.77 -1.39
CA MET A 1 -3.32 -30.12 -0.39
C MET A 1 -3.35 -28.63 -0.64
N ALA A 2 -4.03 -27.86 0.24
CA ALA A 2 -4.21 -26.42 0.07
C ALA A 2 -2.85 -25.71 0.05
N SER A 3 -2.66 -24.80 -0.89
CA SER A 3 -1.49 -23.93 -0.94
C SER A 3 -1.47 -23.05 0.30
N SER A 4 -0.56 -23.37 1.24
CA SER A 4 -0.29 -22.53 2.40
C SER A 4 0.18 -21.17 1.88
N SER A 5 -0.65 -20.14 2.09
CA SER A 5 -0.29 -18.77 1.76
C SER A 5 1.00 -18.44 2.51
N ARG A 6 1.98 -17.86 1.79
CA ARG A 6 3.27 -17.48 2.38
C ARG A 6 3.05 -16.29 3.32
N SER A 7 2.62 -16.55 4.55
CA SER A 7 2.46 -15.56 5.60
C SER A 7 3.82 -15.29 6.26
N GLU A 8 4.17 -14.00 6.34
CA GLU A 8 5.32 -13.56 7.12
C GLU A 8 5.10 -13.86 8.60
N LEU A 9 6.17 -14.27 9.30
CA LEU A 9 6.10 -14.45 10.76
C LEU A 9 5.97 -13.10 11.43
N THR A 10 5.00 -12.98 12.32
CA THR A 10 4.80 -11.82 13.19
C THR A 10 5.96 -11.67 14.17
N LEU A 11 6.12 -10.47 14.75
CA LEU A 11 7.13 -10.24 15.79
C LEU A 11 6.89 -11.14 17.02
N PHE A 12 5.62 -11.37 17.36
CA PHE A 12 5.24 -12.22 18.48
C PHE A 12 5.66 -13.69 18.26
N GLU A 13 5.29 -14.28 17.12
CA GLU A 13 5.69 -15.66 16.78
C GLU A 13 7.22 -15.82 16.73
N ARG A 14 7.95 -14.79 16.28
CA ARG A 14 9.43 -14.79 16.31
C ARG A 14 9.96 -14.78 17.75
N GLY A 15 9.35 -13.98 18.63
CA GLY A 15 9.65 -13.96 20.05
C GLY A 15 9.38 -15.30 20.73
N GLU A 16 8.26 -15.96 20.41
CA GLU A 16 7.93 -17.29 20.90
C GLU A 16 8.97 -18.33 20.48
N ILE A 17 9.42 -18.30 19.21
CA ILE A 17 10.49 -19.19 18.71
C ILE A 17 11.79 -18.97 19.51
N VAL A 18 12.23 -17.72 19.65
CA VAL A 18 13.49 -17.39 20.33
C VAL A 18 13.40 -17.74 21.82
N GLY A 19 12.27 -17.45 22.47
CA GLY A 19 12.02 -17.78 23.87
C GLY A 19 12.04 -19.29 24.12
N ALA A 20 11.29 -20.06 23.32
CA ALA A 20 11.24 -21.51 23.43
C ALA A 20 12.61 -22.17 23.21
N TRP A 21 13.38 -21.68 22.24
CA TRP A 21 14.74 -22.15 22.01
C TRP A 21 15.68 -21.84 23.20
N LYS A 22 15.60 -20.63 23.77
CA LYS A 22 16.37 -20.27 24.99
C LYS A 22 16.02 -21.14 26.19
N CYS A 23 14.79 -21.64 26.26
CA CYS A 23 14.35 -22.62 27.26
C CYS A 23 14.78 -24.07 26.96
N GLY A 24 15.52 -24.31 25.87
CA GLY A 24 16.05 -25.64 25.51
C GLY A 24 15.08 -26.54 24.75
N LEU A 25 13.99 -26.00 24.20
CA LEU A 25 13.06 -26.78 23.39
C LEU A 25 13.64 -27.10 22.00
N SER A 26 13.33 -28.29 21.51
CA SER A 26 13.77 -28.78 20.20
C SER A 26 13.04 -28.07 19.05
N GLU A 27 13.76 -27.69 17.99
CA GLU A 27 13.19 -26.94 16.85
C GLU A 27 11.97 -27.61 16.18
N PRO A 28 11.94 -28.95 15.98
CA PRO A 28 10.75 -29.67 15.53
C PRO A 28 9.51 -29.47 16.41
N ILE A 29 9.69 -29.40 17.73
CA ILE A 29 8.59 -29.23 18.70
C ILE A 29 8.03 -27.81 18.60
N ILE A 30 8.93 -26.81 18.53
CA ILE A 30 8.57 -25.40 18.35
C ILE A 30 7.80 -25.22 17.03
N ALA A 31 8.29 -25.84 15.95
CA ALA A 31 7.68 -25.81 14.63
C ALA A 31 6.27 -26.41 14.62
N ALA A 32 6.08 -27.55 15.30
CA ALA A 32 4.78 -28.19 15.44
C ALA A 32 3.81 -27.32 16.24
N HIS A 33 4.27 -26.69 17.33
CA HIS A 33 3.43 -25.84 18.18
C HIS A 33 2.93 -24.58 17.45
N LEU A 34 3.79 -23.96 16.65
CA LEU A 34 3.46 -22.75 15.88
C LEU A 34 2.88 -23.06 14.48
N ASN A 35 2.72 -24.34 14.13
CA ASN A 35 2.31 -24.79 12.80
C ASN A 35 3.14 -24.15 11.67
N ARG A 36 4.45 -24.05 11.86
CA ARG A 36 5.41 -23.48 10.89
C ARG A 36 6.37 -24.55 10.39
N ALA A 37 6.93 -24.34 9.20
CA ALA A 37 7.94 -25.24 8.66
C ALA A 37 9.20 -25.24 9.57
N PRO A 38 9.81 -26.41 9.89
CA PRO A 38 11.02 -26.48 10.72
C PRO A 38 12.18 -25.61 10.21
N ALA A 39 12.34 -25.51 8.88
CA ALA A 39 13.34 -24.65 8.26
C ALA A 39 13.15 -23.17 8.58
N THR A 40 11.91 -22.73 8.84
CA THR A 40 11.62 -21.34 9.22
C THR A 40 12.05 -21.06 10.66
N VAL A 41 11.77 -21.99 11.57
CA VAL A 41 12.23 -21.93 12.97
C VAL A 41 13.76 -21.87 13.02
N HIS A 42 14.42 -22.77 12.30
CA HIS A 42 15.87 -22.80 12.19
C HIS A 42 16.47 -21.47 11.72
N ARG A 43 15.92 -20.89 10.63
CA ARG A 43 16.37 -19.60 10.09
C ARG A 43 16.22 -18.45 11.09
N VAL A 44 15.17 -18.46 11.92
CA VAL A 44 14.96 -17.45 12.96
C VAL A 44 16.00 -17.60 14.07
N ILE A 45 16.27 -18.83 14.52
CA ILE A 45 17.26 -19.11 15.57
C ILE A 45 18.66 -18.69 15.13
N VAL A 46 19.08 -19.07 13.91
CA VAL A 46 20.39 -18.68 13.35
C VAL A 46 20.49 -17.16 13.24
N ALA A 47 19.47 -16.48 12.71
CA ALA A 47 19.47 -15.02 12.60
C ALA A 47 19.54 -14.30 13.96
N ASN A 48 18.90 -14.88 14.99
CA ASN A 48 18.95 -14.35 16.35
C ASN A 48 20.32 -14.56 17.01
N HIS A 49 20.96 -15.72 16.80
CA HIS A 49 22.29 -16.01 17.33
C HIS A 49 23.36 -15.08 16.73
N ASP A 50 23.32 -14.86 15.41
CA ASP A 50 24.38 -14.14 14.71
C ASP A 50 24.26 -12.62 14.82
N CYS A 51 23.03 -12.09 14.87
CA CYS A 51 22.80 -10.65 14.74
C CYS A 51 21.90 -10.05 15.84
N GLN A 52 21.38 -10.85 16.78
CA GLN A 52 20.38 -10.43 17.80
C GLN A 52 19.20 -9.63 17.21
N GLN A 53 18.77 -9.98 15.99
CA GLN A 53 17.73 -9.23 15.28
C GLN A 53 16.35 -9.82 15.56
N GLU A 54 15.42 -9.00 16.05
CA GLU A 54 13.99 -9.36 16.19
C GLU A 54 13.27 -9.43 14.83
N LYS A 55 13.77 -8.68 13.83
CA LYS A 55 13.24 -8.63 12.46
C LYS A 55 14.36 -8.77 11.44
N PRO A 56 14.18 -9.51 10.33
CA PRO A 56 15.12 -9.49 9.24
C PRO A 56 15.35 -8.06 8.74
N PRO A 57 16.59 -7.67 8.39
CA PRO A 57 16.86 -6.35 7.85
C PRO A 57 15.98 -6.11 6.62
N THR A 58 15.48 -4.88 6.47
CA THR A 58 14.70 -4.51 5.30
C THR A 58 15.55 -4.75 4.05
N ARG A 59 15.05 -5.60 3.15
CA ARG A 59 15.70 -5.86 1.87
C ARG A 59 15.85 -4.53 1.15
N THR A 60 17.06 -4.21 0.70
CA THR A 60 17.26 -3.08 -0.20
C THR A 60 16.42 -3.36 -1.44
N GLY A 61 15.42 -2.49 -1.65
CA GLY A 61 14.54 -2.61 -2.79
C GLY A 61 15.30 -2.45 -4.10
N ARG A 62 14.57 -2.48 -5.21
CA ARG A 62 15.15 -2.16 -6.52
C ARG A 62 15.86 -0.80 -6.45
N PRO A 63 17.13 -0.69 -6.90
CA PRO A 63 17.82 0.60 -6.92
C PRO A 63 17.04 1.60 -7.77
N LYS A 64 17.02 2.86 -7.34
CA LYS A 64 16.39 3.94 -8.10
C LYS A 64 17.17 4.16 -9.39
N LYS A 65 16.46 4.38 -10.49
CA LYS A 65 17.07 4.72 -11.79
C LYS A 65 17.78 6.10 -11.76
N ILE A 66 17.29 7.02 -10.93
CA ILE A 66 17.79 8.39 -10.81
C ILE A 66 18.69 8.47 -9.57
N THR A 67 19.88 9.03 -9.72
CA THR A 67 20.84 9.22 -8.62
C THR A 67 20.52 10.47 -7.79
N SER A 68 21.20 10.66 -6.67
CA SER A 68 21.07 11.90 -5.88
C SER A 68 21.59 13.14 -6.62
N ARG A 69 22.61 12.98 -7.48
CA ARG A 69 23.16 14.07 -8.30
C ARG A 69 22.15 14.51 -9.36
N ASP A 70 21.52 13.56 -10.03
CA ASP A 70 20.49 13.84 -11.04
C ASP A 70 19.30 14.59 -10.42
N ASN A 71 18.84 14.15 -9.25
CA ASN A 71 17.76 14.85 -8.54
C ASN A 71 18.15 16.29 -8.18
N ARG A 72 19.38 16.52 -7.70
CA ARG A 72 19.84 17.88 -7.38
C ARG A 72 19.87 18.75 -8.63
N HIS A 73 20.43 18.24 -9.73
CA HIS A 73 20.46 18.98 -10.98
C HIS A 73 19.07 19.31 -11.50
N LEU A 74 18.14 18.34 -11.46
CA LEU A 74 16.73 18.55 -11.86
C LEU A 74 16.06 19.65 -11.02
N HIS A 75 16.32 19.69 -9.72
CA HIS A 75 15.79 20.73 -8.85
C HIS A 75 16.41 22.12 -9.13
N GLU A 76 17.71 22.19 -9.41
CA GLU A 76 18.40 23.44 -9.78
C GLU A 76 17.81 24.07 -11.06
N ILE A 77 17.42 23.25 -12.03
CA ILE A 77 16.75 23.71 -13.26
C ILE A 77 15.22 23.82 -13.11
N GLY A 78 14.68 23.63 -11.90
CA GLY A 78 13.28 23.87 -11.56
C GLY A 78 12.32 22.69 -11.74
N PHE A 79 12.80 21.50 -12.13
CA PHE A 79 11.95 20.31 -12.22
C PHE A 79 11.75 19.64 -10.87
N HIS A 80 10.49 19.31 -10.57
CA HIS A 80 10.09 18.64 -9.35
C HIS A 80 9.21 17.44 -9.65
N GLY A 81 9.38 16.36 -8.89
CA GLY A 81 8.47 15.22 -8.93
C GLY A 81 7.07 15.60 -8.46
N ARG A 82 6.05 15.09 -9.16
CA ARG A 82 4.62 15.19 -8.79
C ARG A 82 3.93 13.86 -9.08
N VAL A 83 2.90 13.55 -8.30
CA VAL A 83 2.02 12.42 -8.59
C VAL A 83 0.94 12.87 -9.56
N GLY A 84 0.77 12.14 -10.67
CA GLY A 84 -0.29 12.43 -11.63
C GLY A 84 -1.68 12.25 -11.01
N VAL A 85 -2.58 13.22 -11.22
CA VAL A 85 -3.98 13.13 -10.77
C VAL A 85 -4.68 12.02 -11.56
N ARG A 86 -5.41 11.14 -10.85
CA ARG A 86 -6.25 10.12 -11.49
C ARG A 86 -7.39 10.82 -12.22
N LYS A 87 -7.43 10.67 -13.55
CA LYS A 87 -8.50 11.22 -14.38
C LYS A 87 -9.27 10.07 -15.02
N PRO A 88 -10.60 10.13 -15.10
CA PRO A 88 -11.36 9.17 -15.88
C PRO A 88 -10.94 9.28 -17.36
N LEU A 89 -10.93 8.14 -18.05
CA LEU A 89 -10.64 8.12 -19.48
C LEU A 89 -11.78 8.85 -20.23
N VAL A 90 -11.43 9.92 -20.94
CA VAL A 90 -12.39 10.62 -21.81
C VAL A 90 -12.07 10.25 -23.26
N THR A 91 -12.99 9.54 -23.90
CA THR A 91 -12.88 9.17 -25.32
C THR A 91 -12.87 10.40 -26.22
N GLU A 92 -12.32 10.30 -27.43
CA GLU A 92 -12.27 11.44 -28.36
C GLU A 92 -13.67 11.97 -28.69
N ARG A 93 -14.65 11.08 -28.87
CA ARG A 93 -16.06 11.46 -29.03
C ARG A 93 -16.58 12.29 -27.85
N ASN A 94 -16.26 11.89 -26.62
CA ASN A 94 -16.69 12.62 -25.43
C ASN A 94 -15.92 13.94 -25.24
N ARG A 95 -14.65 14.01 -25.65
CA ARG A 95 -13.85 15.24 -25.66
C ARG A 95 -14.49 16.28 -26.57
N THR A 96 -14.83 15.90 -27.81
CA THR A 96 -15.49 16.81 -28.77
C THR A 96 -16.84 17.29 -28.24
N LYS A 97 -17.67 16.39 -27.70
CA LYS A 97 -18.96 16.77 -27.10
C LYS A 97 -18.80 17.77 -25.95
N ARG A 98 -17.90 17.48 -25.01
CA ARG A 98 -17.62 18.36 -23.86
C ARG A 98 -17.11 19.73 -24.30
N LEU A 99 -16.20 19.76 -25.29
CA LEU A 99 -15.65 21.01 -25.81
C LEU A 99 -16.71 21.85 -26.53
N CYS A 100 -17.53 21.22 -27.39
CA CYS A 100 -18.62 21.92 -28.10
C CYS A 100 -19.61 22.52 -27.10
N TRP A 101 -20.07 21.71 -26.15
CA TRP A 101 -21.00 22.14 -25.11
C TRP A 101 -20.47 23.31 -24.29
N ALA A 102 -19.18 23.27 -23.91
CA ALA A 102 -18.54 24.34 -23.14
C ALA A 102 -18.36 25.62 -23.96
N LYS A 103 -17.99 25.52 -25.25
CA LYS A 103 -17.84 26.68 -26.14
C LYS A 103 -19.17 27.38 -26.40
N GLU A 104 -20.24 26.63 -26.66
CA GLU A 104 -21.59 27.17 -26.87
C GLU A 104 -22.09 28.01 -25.69
N ARG A 105 -21.66 27.65 -24.48
CA ARG A 105 -22.12 28.26 -23.21
C ARG A 105 -21.02 29.08 -22.52
N GLN A 106 -19.94 29.39 -23.23
CA GLN A 106 -18.81 30.13 -22.67
C GLN A 106 -19.21 31.55 -22.23
N GLY A 107 -20.17 32.16 -22.93
CA GLY A 107 -20.68 33.50 -22.64
C GLY A 107 -21.91 33.52 -21.72
N TRP A 108 -22.40 32.36 -21.26
CA TRP A 108 -23.56 32.31 -20.38
C TRP A 108 -23.22 32.87 -19.00
N SER A 109 -24.13 33.68 -18.47
CA SER A 109 -24.05 34.31 -17.16
C SER A 109 -25.35 34.03 -16.40
N SER A 110 -26.32 34.96 -16.43
CA SER A 110 -27.64 34.80 -15.80
C SER A 110 -28.44 33.59 -16.29
N GLU A 111 -28.10 33.05 -17.46
CA GLU A 111 -28.72 31.84 -18.00
C GLU A 111 -28.48 30.60 -17.12
N TRP A 112 -27.40 30.59 -16.32
CA TRP A 112 -27.12 29.50 -15.38
C TRP A 112 -28.12 29.45 -14.22
N ASP A 113 -28.72 30.59 -13.85
CA ASP A 113 -29.64 30.70 -12.71
C ASP A 113 -30.95 29.90 -12.94
N CYS A 114 -31.27 29.61 -14.20
CA CYS A 114 -32.43 28.83 -14.60
C CYS A 114 -32.15 27.31 -14.70
N ILE A 115 -30.92 26.85 -14.40
CA ILE A 115 -30.54 25.43 -14.54
C ILE A 115 -30.47 24.74 -13.19
N ILE A 116 -31.22 23.65 -13.05
CA ILE A 116 -31.14 22.75 -11.91
C ILE A 116 -30.27 21.55 -12.30
N TRP A 117 -29.21 21.29 -11.52
CA TRP A 117 -28.35 20.13 -11.69
C TRP A 117 -28.74 19.02 -10.71
N SER A 118 -28.76 17.78 -11.17
CA SER A 118 -28.88 16.60 -10.32
C SER A 118 -27.84 15.57 -10.72
N ASP A 119 -27.31 14.86 -9.72
CA ASP A 119 -26.42 13.72 -9.89
C ASP A 119 -26.77 12.68 -8.81
N GLU A 120 -26.49 11.41 -9.09
CA GLU A 120 -26.73 10.32 -8.16
C GLU A 120 -25.39 9.78 -7.66
N VAL A 121 -25.24 9.66 -6.34
CA VAL A 121 -24.08 9.02 -5.73
C VAL A 121 -24.47 7.69 -5.10
N MET A 122 -23.66 6.67 -5.32
CA MET A 122 -23.82 5.41 -4.58
C MET A 122 -23.32 5.60 -3.16
N VAL A 123 -24.22 5.54 -2.19
CA VAL A 123 -23.87 5.48 -0.77
C VAL A 123 -23.64 4.02 -0.42
N GLY A 124 -22.38 3.64 -0.16
CA GLY A 124 -22.04 2.30 0.28
C GLY A 124 -22.62 2.03 1.68
N GLY A 125 -23.67 1.22 1.76
CA GLY A 125 -24.19 0.72 3.03
C GLY A 125 -23.19 -0.24 3.68
N GLY A 126 -22.53 0.21 4.74
CA GLY A 126 -21.60 -0.61 5.52
C GLY A 126 -22.35 -1.65 6.34
N TYR A 127 -22.56 -2.85 5.79
CA TYR A 127 -22.68 -4.05 6.62
C TYR A 127 -21.25 -4.54 6.90
N GLY A 128 -20.72 -4.17 8.06
CA GLY A 128 -19.39 -4.58 8.53
C GLY A 128 -18.92 -3.70 9.66
N GLU A 129 -18.99 -4.24 10.88
CA GLU A 129 -18.65 -3.59 12.13
C GLU A 129 -17.27 -2.91 12.14
N GLY A 130 -17.23 -1.75 12.80
CA GLY A 130 -16.01 -1.12 13.28
C GLY A 130 -15.31 -0.26 12.23
N LEU A 131 -15.55 1.05 12.28
CA LEU A 131 -14.54 2.13 12.16
C LEU A 131 -15.24 3.51 12.19
N MET A 132 -16.00 3.77 13.26
CA MET A 132 -16.19 5.14 13.77
C MET A 132 -15.09 5.39 14.80
N LYS A 133 -13.91 5.84 14.37
CA LYS A 133 -12.91 6.38 15.31
C LYS A 133 -12.23 7.68 14.88
N ASP A 134 -12.23 8.06 13.61
CA ASP A 134 -11.45 9.24 13.18
C ASP A 134 -12.31 10.31 12.52
N MET A 135 -13.28 10.85 13.27
CA MET A 135 -13.85 12.16 12.95
C MET A 135 -14.09 12.95 14.23
N MET A 136 -12.99 13.47 14.79
CA MET A 136 -12.96 14.65 15.66
C MET A 136 -11.71 15.45 15.33
#